data_AF-A0AAW9YWD7-F1
#
_entry.id   AF-A0AAW9YWD7-F1
#
_cell.length_a   1.000
_cell.length_b   1.000
_cell.length_c   1.000
_cell.angle_alpha   90.00
_cell.angle_beta   90.00
_cell.angle_gamma   90.00
#
_symmetry.space_group_name_H-M   'P 1'
#
loop_
_entity.id
_entity.type
_entity.pdbx_description
1 polymer ?
#
loop_
_entity_poly.entity_id
_entity_poly.type
_entity_poly.pdbx_seq_one_letter_code
_entity_poly.pdbx_strand_id
1 'polypeptide(L)'
;MDHAGNLGLNDGSYITLDGCDKLHFYNEIPNEEISFSTYELQKDEMIYHHAINCLAQYNFVGVERNFTNAESELEIAGKKYVYEHYYENIDKVDSHNEIAYLQTLAVSTISIYNQWN
;
A
#
# COMPACT_ATOMS: atom_id res chain seq x y z
N MET A 1 12.43 7.78 -5.18
CA MET A 1 12.04 6.50 -4.56
C MET A 1 11.84 5.52 -5.69
N ASP A 2 12.34 4.30 -5.52
CA ASP A 2 12.37 3.33 -6.59
C ASP A 2 11.01 2.63 -6.65
N HIS A 3 10.25 2.96 -7.69
CA HIS A 3 8.96 2.34 -8.02
C HIS A 3 9.02 0.81 -7.89
N ALA A 4 8.35 0.25 -6.90
CA ALA A 4 8.51 -1.15 -6.52
C ALA A 4 7.38 -2.05 -7.01
N GLY A 5 6.17 -1.50 -7.11
CA GLY A 5 5.00 -2.26 -7.52
C GLY A 5 3.77 -1.39 -7.79
N ASN A 6 2.66 -2.07 -8.03
CA ASN A 6 1.34 -1.48 -8.20
C ASN A 6 0.28 -2.34 -7.49
N LEU A 7 -0.70 -1.70 -6.85
CA LEU A 7 -1.97 -2.31 -6.48
C LEU A 7 -2.98 -2.05 -7.61
N GLY A 8 -3.30 -3.08 -8.39
CA GLY A 8 -4.22 -2.97 -9.52
C GLY A 8 -5.67 -2.96 -9.07
N LEU A 9 -6.49 -2.06 -9.62
CA LEU A 9 -7.91 -1.94 -9.31
C LEU A 9 -8.78 -2.58 -10.40
N ASN A 10 -10.03 -2.89 -10.07
CA ASN A 10 -10.97 -3.54 -10.98
C ASN A 10 -11.46 -2.64 -12.13
N ASP A 11 -11.31 -1.32 -12.00
CA ASP A 11 -11.62 -0.35 -13.05
C ASP A 11 -10.46 -0.16 -14.05
N GLY A 12 -9.36 -0.90 -13.88
CA GLY A 12 -8.16 -0.82 -14.72
C GLY A 12 -7.16 0.26 -14.31
N SER A 13 -7.48 1.09 -13.31
CA SER A 13 -6.50 1.98 -12.69
C SER A 13 -5.60 1.23 -11.71
N TYR A 14 -4.58 1.90 -11.20
CA TYR A 14 -3.66 1.31 -10.24
C TYR A 14 -3.10 2.34 -9.28
N ILE A 15 -2.69 1.85 -8.11
CA ILE A 15 -1.97 2.62 -7.10
C ILE A 15 -0.51 2.21 -7.17
N THR A 16 0.36 3.16 -7.52
CA THR A 16 1.82 2.97 -7.47
C THR A 16 2.28 2.71 -6.04
N LEU A 17 3.20 1.76 -5.84
CA LEU A 17 3.78 1.40 -4.54
C LEU A 17 5.31 1.57 -4.59
N ASP A 18 5.86 2.30 -3.62
CA ASP A 18 7.29 2.31 -3.30
C ASP A 18 7.65 1.09 -2.44
N GLY A 19 8.92 0.68 -2.45
CA GLY A 19 9.42 -0.46 -1.70
C GLY A 19 9.16 -0.34 -0.19
N CYS A 20 9.17 0.88 0.34
CA CYS A 20 8.92 1.14 1.75
C CYS A 20 7.43 1.21 2.12
N ASP A 21 6.52 1.23 1.15
CA ASP A 21 5.09 1.20 1.44
C ASP A 21 4.66 -0.15 1.97
N LYS A 22 3.62 -0.15 2.80
CA LYS A 22 3.04 -1.37 3.36
C LYS A 22 1.60 -1.56 2.92
N LEU A 23 1.30 -2.83 2.65
CA LEU A 23 -0.05 -3.33 2.44
C LEU A 23 -0.49 -4.06 3.70
N HIS A 24 -1.59 -3.61 4.29
CA HIS A 24 -2.18 -4.18 5.49
C HIS A 24 -3.51 -4.83 5.13
N PHE A 25 -3.84 -5.98 5.71
CA PHE A 25 -5.07 -6.70 5.42
C PHE A 25 -5.94 -6.83 6.67
N TYR A 26 -7.26 -6.66 6.47
CA TYR A 26 -8.23 -6.57 7.56
C TYR A 26 -9.52 -7.30 7.23
N ASN A 27 -10.11 -7.96 8.23
CA ASN A 27 -11.52 -8.33 8.20
C ASN A 27 -12.41 -7.16 8.66
N GLU A 28 -11.94 -6.40 9.64
CA GLU A 28 -12.61 -5.22 10.21
C GLU A 28 -11.57 -4.15 10.55
N ILE A 29 -11.82 -2.91 10.12
CA ILE A 29 -10.95 -1.76 10.41
C ILE A 29 -11.24 -1.25 11.83
N PRO A 30 -10.24 -0.94 12.68
CA PRO A 30 -8.81 -0.83 12.38
C PRO A 30 -7.95 -2.06 12.78
N ASN A 31 -8.53 -3.24 12.95
CA ASN A 31 -7.84 -4.41 13.49
C ASN A 31 -7.03 -5.13 12.40
N GLU A 32 -5.73 -4.82 12.29
CA GLU A 32 -4.82 -5.48 11.35
C GLU A 32 -4.65 -6.97 11.66
N GLU A 33 -4.77 -7.79 10.62
CA GLU A 33 -4.54 -9.23 10.70
C GLU A 33 -3.12 -9.59 10.23
N ILE A 34 -2.67 -8.96 9.13
CA ILE A 34 -1.36 -9.17 8.55
C ILE A 34 -0.94 -7.97 7.70
N SER A 35 0.37 -7.73 7.58
CA SER A 35 0.94 -6.70 6.72
C SER A 35 2.22 -7.15 6.03
N PHE A 36 2.50 -6.53 4.88
CA PHE A 36 3.70 -6.77 4.09
C PHE A 36 4.23 -5.45 3.54
N SER A 37 5.53 -5.25 3.60
CA SER A 37 6.17 -4.18 2.83
C SER A 37 6.31 -4.58 1.36
N THR A 38 6.18 -3.61 0.45
CA THR A 38 6.34 -3.88 -1.00
C THR A 38 7.73 -4.43 -1.32
N TYR A 39 8.75 -4.06 -0.56
CA TYR A 39 10.10 -4.61 -0.68
C TYR A 39 10.21 -6.09 -0.31
N GLU A 40 9.48 -6.56 0.69
CA GLU A 40 9.40 -7.99 1.00
C GLU A 40 8.76 -8.76 -0.16
N LEU A 41 7.69 -8.20 -0.75
CA LEU A 41 7.03 -8.80 -1.91
C LEU A 41 7.98 -8.98 -3.09
N GLN A 42 8.87 -8.00 -3.34
CA GLN A 42 9.88 -8.09 -4.40
C GLN A 42 10.91 -9.19 -4.19
N LYS A 43 11.25 -9.50 -2.93
CA LYS A 43 12.37 -10.35 -2.57
C LYS A 43 12.02 -11.82 -2.37
N ASP A 44 10.77 -12.11 -2.03
CA ASP A 44 10.35 -13.45 -1.63
C ASP A 44 9.06 -13.85 -2.35
N GLU A 45 9.18 -14.86 -3.21
CA GLU A 45 8.06 -15.41 -3.97
C GLU A 45 6.92 -15.92 -3.08
N MET A 46 7.24 -16.58 -1.96
CA MET A 46 6.21 -17.12 -1.07
C MET A 46 5.46 -16.00 -0.37
N ILE A 47 6.16 -14.95 0.05
CA ILE A 47 5.53 -13.77 0.66
C ILE A 47 4.63 -13.07 -0.37
N TYR A 48 5.09 -12.91 -1.61
CA TYR A 48 4.29 -12.35 -2.69
C TYR A 48 3.00 -13.14 -2.94
N HIS A 49 3.08 -14.47 -3.12
CA HIS A 49 1.89 -15.29 -3.32
C HIS A 49 0.97 -15.28 -2.10
N HIS A 50 1.53 -15.19 -0.89
CA HIS A 50 0.73 -15.04 0.31
C HIS A 50 -0.06 -13.73 0.29
N ALA A 51 0.59 -12.60 -0.02
CA ALA A 51 -0.07 -11.29 -0.13
C ALA A 51 -1.17 -11.27 -1.21
N ILE A 52 -0.95 -11.92 -2.36
CA ILE A 52 -2.01 -12.07 -3.38
C ILE A 52 -3.19 -12.85 -2.82
N ASN A 53 -2.95 -13.97 -2.12
CA ASN A 53 -4.02 -14.77 -1.54
C ASN A 53 -4.80 -14.01 -0.47
N CYS A 54 -4.15 -13.07 0.25
CA CYS A 54 -4.81 -12.21 1.22
C CYS A 54 -5.93 -11.36 0.59
N LEU A 55 -5.84 -10.98 -0.69
CA LEU A 55 -6.92 -10.26 -1.39
C LEU A 55 -8.22 -11.07 -1.46
N ALA A 56 -8.15 -12.41 -1.47
CA ALA A 56 -9.33 -13.27 -1.47
C ALA A 56 -9.80 -13.67 -0.05
N GLN A 57 -8.95 -13.49 0.97
CA GLN A 57 -9.21 -13.95 2.34
C GLN A 57 -9.78 -12.85 3.25
N TYR A 58 -9.40 -11.60 3.00
CA TYR A 58 -9.75 -10.46 3.84
C TYR A 58 -10.71 -9.50 3.14
N ASN A 59 -11.39 -8.65 3.91
CA ASN A 59 -12.39 -7.71 3.40
C ASN A 59 -11.78 -6.40 2.91
N PHE A 60 -10.67 -5.96 3.52
CA PHE A 60 -10.02 -4.70 3.22
C PHE A 60 -8.52 -4.85 3.06
N VAL A 61 -7.95 -3.98 2.23
CA VAL A 61 -6.51 -3.70 2.15
C VAL A 61 -6.27 -2.23 2.44
N GLY A 62 -5.34 -1.94 3.34
CA GLY A 62 -4.86 -0.59 3.67
C GLY A 62 -3.49 -0.35 3.03
N VAL A 63 -3.29 0.85 2.47
CA VAL A 63 -2.00 1.30 1.95
C VAL A 63 -1.43 2.34 2.91
N GLU A 64 -0.35 1.98 3.61
CA GLU A 64 0.45 2.89 4.43
C GLU A 64 1.65 3.35 3.61
N ARG A 65 1.81 4.67 3.49
CA ARG A 65 2.97 5.28 2.84
C ARG A 65 4.03 5.60 3.89
N ASN A 66 5.24 5.08 3.72
CA ASN A 66 6.32 5.38 4.65
C ASN A 66 6.95 6.75 4.38
N PHE A 67 6.93 7.21 3.13
CA PHE A 67 7.43 8.52 2.76
C PHE A 67 6.36 9.30 2.01
N THR A 68 5.99 10.40 2.63
CA THR A 68 4.85 11.21 2.28
C THR A 68 5.40 12.58 1.94
N ASN A 69 5.52 12.87 0.66
CA ASN A 69 5.79 14.21 0.16
C ASN A 69 4.64 14.62 -0.78
N ALA A 70 4.63 15.86 -1.28
CA ALA A 70 3.59 16.32 -2.21
C ALA A 70 3.53 15.48 -3.53
N GLU A 71 4.56 14.69 -3.84
CA GLU A 71 4.61 13.77 -4.98
C GLU A 71 4.08 12.36 -4.61
N SER A 72 3.89 12.04 -3.32
CA SER A 72 3.30 10.80 -2.80
C SER A 72 1.76 10.82 -2.77
N GLU A 73 1.14 11.73 -3.53
CA GLU A 73 -0.31 11.85 -3.63
C GLU A 73 -0.91 10.54 -4.16
N LEU A 74 -1.94 10.05 -3.47
CA LEU A 74 -2.68 8.88 -3.88
C LEU A 74 -4.00 9.32 -4.52
N GLU A 75 -4.13 9.16 -5.84
CA GLU A 75 -5.40 9.39 -6.54
C GLU A 75 -6.17 8.09 -6.73
N ILE A 76 -7.36 7.99 -6.13
CA ILE A 76 -8.27 6.84 -6.27
C ILE A 76 -9.64 7.36 -6.66
N ALA A 77 -10.18 6.87 -7.79
CA ALA A 77 -11.52 7.22 -8.27
C ALA A 77 -11.78 8.74 -8.32
N GLY A 78 -10.78 9.52 -8.74
CA GLY A 78 -10.85 10.99 -8.82
C GLY A 78 -10.80 11.72 -7.47
N LYS A 79 -10.56 11.00 -6.37
CA LYS A 79 -10.26 11.58 -5.06
C LYS A 79 -8.77 11.54 -4.79
N LYS A 80 -8.24 12.66 -4.36
CA LYS A 80 -6.84 12.83 -3.99
C LYS A 80 -6.71 12.65 -2.49
N TYR A 81 -6.01 11.59 -2.09
CA TYR A 81 -5.59 11.35 -0.72
C TYR A 81 -4.20 11.95 -0.58
N VAL A 82 -4.16 13.05 0.15
CA VAL A 82 -2.92 13.74 0.49
C VAL A 82 -2.54 13.31 1.89
N TYR A 83 -1.32 12.81 2.04
CA TYR A 83 -0.78 12.46 3.33
C TYR A 83 -0.18 13.73 3.93
N GLU A 84 -0.60 14.09 5.15
CA GLU A 84 -0.06 15.25 5.84
C GLU A 84 1.35 14.90 6.36
N HIS A 85 2.39 15.38 5.69
CA HIS A 85 3.73 15.46 6.27
C HIS A 85 4.17 16.91 6.33
N TYR A 86 3.82 17.56 7.43
CA TYR A 86 4.43 18.82 7.81
C TYR A 86 5.65 18.51 8.67
N TYR A 87 6.86 18.83 8.19
CA TYR A 87 8.02 18.93 9.08
C TYR A 87 7.81 20.18 9.95
N GLU A 88 7.15 20.06 11.10
CA GLU A 88 7.11 21.20 12.02
C GLU A 88 8.48 21.49 12.64
N ASN A 89 9.38 20.49 12.73
CA ASN A 89 10.82 20.62 13.02
C ASN A 89 11.50 19.28 12.70
N ILE A 90 12.82 19.30 12.41
CA ILE A 90 13.67 18.12 12.06
C ILE A 90 13.55 16.93 13.05
N ASP A 91 13.05 17.17 14.27
CA ASP A 91 13.02 16.18 15.36
C ASP A 91 11.61 15.66 15.72
N LYS A 92 10.55 16.03 14.98
CA LYS A 92 9.19 15.51 15.22
C LYS A 92 8.47 15.22 13.91
N VAL A 93 8.49 13.95 13.53
CA VAL A 93 7.58 13.41 12.52
C VAL A 93 6.20 13.36 13.15
N ASP A 94 5.22 14.02 12.53
CA ASP A 94 3.82 13.80 12.91
C ASP A 94 3.50 12.32 12.68
N SER A 95 3.08 11.64 13.74
CA SER A 95 2.85 10.19 13.72
C SER A 95 1.58 9.78 12.98
N HIS A 96 0.81 10.73 12.47
CA HIS A 96 -0.48 10.48 11.82
C HIS A 96 -0.30 10.24 10.32
N ASN A 97 0.44 9.20 9.94
CA ASN A 97 0.31 8.66 8.58
C ASN A 97 -1.08 8.03 8.44
N GLU A 98 -1.95 8.66 7.66
CA GLU A 98 -3.26 8.09 7.36
C GLU A 98 -3.10 6.85 6.49
N ILE A 99 -3.85 5.78 6.77
CA ILE A 99 -3.89 4.58 5.92
C ILE A 99 -5.05 4.74 4.95
N ALA A 100 -4.78 4.56 3.64
CA ALA A 100 -5.83 4.54 2.64
C ALA A 100 -6.44 3.14 2.54
N TYR A 101 -7.69 2.98 2.99
CA TYR A 101 -8.39 1.70 2.99
C TYR A 101 -9.21 1.49 1.72
N LEU A 102 -9.12 0.28 1.18
CA LEU A 102 -9.88 -0.20 0.03
C LEU A 102 -10.56 -1.51 0.38
N GLN A 103 -11.76 -1.75 -0.16
CA GLN A 103 -12.30 -3.10 -0.17
C GLN A 103 -11.44 -3.98 -1.08
N THR A 104 -11.09 -5.18 -0.64
CA THR A 104 -10.32 -6.12 -1.47
C THR A 104 -11.05 -6.46 -2.77
N LEU A 105 -12.38 -6.46 -2.75
CA LEU A 105 -13.21 -6.67 -3.94
C LEU A 105 -13.12 -5.54 -4.98
N ALA A 106 -12.49 -4.39 -4.65
CA ALA A 106 -12.15 -3.35 -5.62
C ALA A 106 -10.74 -3.53 -6.23
N VAL A 107 -9.95 -4.45 -5.67
CA VAL A 107 -8.56 -4.71 -6.06
C VAL A 107 -8.51 -5.98 -6.91
N SER A 108 -7.90 -5.86 -8.10
CA SER A 108 -7.74 -6.97 -9.03
C SER A 108 -6.47 -7.78 -8.75
N THR A 109 -5.37 -7.12 -8.38
CA THR A 109 -4.06 -7.77 -8.23
C THR A 109 -3.05 -6.90 -7.47
N ILE A 110 -1.94 -7.52 -7.07
CA ILE A 110 -0.70 -6.85 -6.66
C ILE A 110 0.37 -7.23 -7.70
N SER A 111 1.06 -6.23 -8.26
CA SER A 111 2.13 -6.42 -9.24
C SER A 111 3.44 -5.80 -8.73
N ILE A 112 4.57 -6.47 -8.96
CA ILE A 112 5.91 -6.05 -8.51
C ILE A 112 6.89 -6.01 -9.70
N TYR A 113 7.74 -4.97 -9.76
CA TYR A 113 8.61 -4.70 -10.92
C TYR A 113 9.90 -5.54 -10.95
N ASN A 114 10.58 -5.65 -9.83
CA ASN A 114 11.76 -6.50 -9.68
C ASN A 114 11.34 -7.73 -8.89
N GLN A 115 11.39 -8.89 -9.54
CA GLN A 115 11.04 -10.17 -8.96
C GLN A 115 12.31 -10.93 -8.57
N TRP A 116 12.14 -11.92 -7.70
CA TRP A 116 13.18 -12.89 -7.34
C TRP A 116 13.87 -13.47 -8.59
N ASN A 117 15.19 -13.67 -8.51
CA ASN A 117 16.01 -14.31 -9.55
C ASN A 117 16.06 -15.83 -9.38
#